data_AF-D5WCU7-F1
#
_entry.id   AF-D5WCU7-F1
#
_cell.length_a   1.000
_cell.length_b   1.000
_cell.length_c   1.000
_cell.angle_alpha   90.00
_cell.angle_beta   90.00
_cell.angle_gamma   90.00
#
_symmetry.space_group_name_H-M   'P 1'
#
loop_
_entity.id
_entity.type
_entity.pdbx_description
1 polymer ?
#
loop_
_entity_poly.entity_id
_entity_poly.type
_entity_poly.pdbx_seq_one_letter_code
_entity_poly.pdbx_strand_id
1 'polypeptide(L)'
;MQREKDRLVPLLVFLCALLLMWYRAPERIEHGFLWAEDATIFIAQAHELGIRSFVQGYSGYWHFVPRLVAWLQMKTTPIDNAPYFFMWACALITAASSAYMAHAFRVFSPPIAALLALGPLLVPQTGETLLNATNIQWILLPTLIVLLWENLFNPPKTWYVARAFVAAGIALTGPFGIITFGPATLACIYVWRRETLSRRQIGFVVAYVAGVAGQVYAVATNASPPLDFGAPPFAWRYGTRMIRELFCGLLPSPESIPLVGGLILAIVLVFVVARSRAALACLLLAPMAGVIWLLGAARSNPYSEHMMWYGFGARYIYPALLFSFWAALLSFTTSTSKLSRVLAGAFVAVTLLASATRFLASEWPMWSITSNATGHALKVAPNWTVQIPNRP
;
A
#
# COMPACT_ATOMS: atom_id res chain seq x y z
N MET A 1 -14.01 20.77 22.98
CA MET A 1 -12.54 20.73 22.80
C MET A 1 -11.94 19.36 22.44
N GLN A 2 -11.87 18.33 23.31
CA GLN A 2 -11.19 17.06 22.95
C GLN A 2 -11.87 16.34 21.77
N ARG A 3 -13.21 16.19 21.81
CA ARG A 3 -13.99 15.58 20.72
C ARG A 3 -13.90 16.33 19.38
N GLU A 4 -13.66 17.65 19.41
CA GLU A 4 -13.47 18.46 18.19
C GLU A 4 -12.08 18.22 17.61
N LYS A 5 -11.04 18.18 18.46
CA LYS A 5 -9.68 17.81 18.06
C LYS A 5 -9.62 16.40 17.46
N ASP A 6 -10.38 15.46 18.04
CA ASP A 6 -10.46 14.07 17.58
C ASP A 6 -11.04 13.92 16.14
N ARG A 7 -11.75 14.94 15.64
CA ARG A 7 -12.32 14.98 14.28
C ARG A 7 -11.55 15.90 13.34
N LEU A 8 -10.97 16.99 13.85
CA LEU A 8 -10.24 17.95 13.05
C LEU A 8 -8.98 17.35 12.43
N VAL A 9 -8.18 16.59 13.19
CA VAL A 9 -6.93 16.01 12.67
C VAL A 9 -7.18 15.05 11.51
N PRO A 10 -8.11 14.06 11.59
CA PRO A 10 -8.47 13.22 10.45
C PRO A 10 -8.94 14.01 9.22
N LEU A 11 -9.75 15.07 9.42
CA LEU A 11 -10.23 15.91 8.32
C LEU A 11 -9.08 16.67 7.65
N LEU A 12 -8.18 17.26 8.43
CA LEU A 12 -7.00 17.93 7.90
C LEU A 12 -6.09 16.94 7.15
N VAL A 13 -5.90 15.73 7.70
CA VAL A 13 -5.13 14.67 7.03
C VAL A 13 -5.80 14.23 5.72
N PHE A 14 -7.13 14.14 5.68
CA PHE A 14 -7.87 13.85 4.44
C PHE A 14 -7.56 14.90 3.36
N LEU A 15 -7.68 16.18 3.71
CA LEU A 15 -7.42 17.29 2.77
C LEU A 15 -5.94 17.34 2.37
N CYS A 16 -5.02 17.17 3.32
CA CYS A 16 -3.59 17.09 3.04
C CYS A 16 -3.24 15.90 2.13
N ALA A 17 -3.90 14.75 2.28
CA ALA A 17 -3.67 13.60 1.42
C ALA A 17 -4.05 13.91 -0.04
N LEU A 18 -5.20 14.56 -0.26
CA LEU A 18 -5.61 15.02 -1.59
C LEU A 18 -4.60 16.01 -2.19
N LEU A 19 -4.19 17.02 -1.41
CA LEU A 19 -3.20 18.00 -1.83
C LEU A 19 -1.84 17.37 -2.16
N LEU A 20 -1.38 16.40 -1.36
CA LEU A 20 -0.14 15.68 -1.61
C LEU A 20 -0.22 14.84 -2.89
N MET A 21 -1.34 14.17 -3.15
CA MET A 21 -1.51 13.43 -4.41
C MET A 21 -1.52 14.38 -5.62
N TRP A 22 -2.18 15.53 -5.51
CA TRP A 22 -2.14 16.56 -6.57
C TRP A 22 -0.71 17.09 -6.77
N TYR A 23 0.02 17.40 -5.70
CA TYR A 23 1.41 17.85 -5.81
C TYR A 23 2.33 16.80 -6.46
N ARG A 24 2.14 15.51 -6.14
CA ARG A 24 3.02 14.43 -6.63
C ARG A 24 2.68 13.96 -8.04
N ALA A 25 1.44 14.13 -8.49
CA ALA A 25 0.95 13.65 -9.77
C ALA A 25 -0.17 14.54 -10.33
N PRO A 26 0.09 15.84 -10.57
CA PRO A 26 -0.95 16.81 -10.96
C PRO A 26 -1.63 16.40 -12.27
N GLU A 27 -0.84 15.99 -13.27
CA GLU A 27 -1.31 15.54 -14.57
C GLU A 27 -2.30 14.37 -14.51
N ARG A 28 -2.13 13.46 -13.54
CA ARG A 28 -3.07 12.33 -13.36
C ARG A 28 -4.41 12.78 -12.80
N ILE A 29 -4.41 13.81 -11.95
CA ILE A 29 -5.65 14.34 -11.38
C ILE A 29 -6.38 15.21 -12.41
N GLU A 30 -5.65 16.06 -13.12
CA GLU A 30 -6.22 17.03 -14.05
C GLU A 30 -6.76 16.38 -15.33
N HIS A 31 -6.10 15.31 -15.81
CA HIS A 31 -6.47 14.62 -17.06
C HIS A 31 -7.05 13.22 -16.84
N GLY A 32 -7.32 12.80 -15.59
CA GLY A 32 -7.74 11.44 -15.26
C GLY A 32 -6.63 10.41 -15.47
N PHE A 33 -6.81 9.17 -15.01
CA PHE A 33 -5.76 8.15 -15.14
C PHE A 33 -6.33 6.73 -15.19
N LEU A 34 -5.78 5.91 -16.10
CA LEU A 34 -5.96 4.47 -16.15
C LEU A 34 -4.59 3.81 -16.32
N TRP A 35 -4.31 2.82 -15.50
CA TRP A 35 -3.08 2.03 -15.57
C TRP A 35 -3.38 0.61 -16.03
N ALA A 36 -2.80 0.18 -17.15
CA ALA A 36 -2.74 -1.22 -17.60
C ALA A 36 -4.02 -2.04 -17.28
N GLU A 37 -3.99 -2.80 -16.19
CA GLU A 37 -5.08 -3.67 -15.76
C GLU A 37 -6.39 -2.93 -15.45
N ASP A 38 -6.36 -1.65 -15.09
CA ASP A 38 -7.55 -0.81 -14.90
C ASP A 38 -8.49 -0.94 -16.10
N ALA A 39 -7.96 -0.80 -17.32
CA ALA A 39 -8.74 -0.95 -18.54
C ALA A 39 -8.91 -2.41 -18.98
N THR A 40 -7.80 -3.12 -19.16
CA THR A 40 -7.80 -4.41 -19.86
C THR A 40 -8.35 -5.56 -19.02
N ILE A 41 -8.31 -5.44 -17.69
CA ILE A 41 -8.77 -6.48 -16.76
C ILE A 41 -10.00 -6.01 -16.01
N PHE A 42 -9.95 -4.87 -15.32
CA PHE A 42 -11.01 -4.48 -14.40
C PHE A 42 -12.22 -3.93 -15.13
N ILE A 43 -12.08 -2.92 -15.99
CA ILE A 43 -13.18 -2.39 -16.82
C ILE A 43 -13.72 -3.47 -17.75
N ALA A 44 -12.84 -4.13 -18.51
CA ALA A 44 -13.24 -5.14 -19.50
C ALA A 44 -14.08 -6.27 -18.86
N GLN A 45 -13.61 -6.85 -17.75
CA GLN A 45 -14.35 -7.94 -17.12
C GLN A 45 -15.54 -7.45 -16.28
N ALA A 46 -15.53 -6.22 -15.77
CA ALA A 46 -16.74 -5.64 -15.18
C ALA A 46 -17.82 -5.43 -16.24
N HIS A 47 -17.44 -5.07 -17.47
CA HIS A 47 -18.34 -4.97 -18.61
C HIS A 47 -18.90 -6.34 -19.03
N GLU A 48 -18.02 -7.33 -19.21
CA GLU A 48 -18.38 -8.67 -19.69
C GLU A 48 -19.12 -9.51 -18.64
N LEU A 49 -18.62 -9.53 -17.40
CA LEU A 49 -19.08 -10.45 -16.35
C LEU A 49 -19.99 -9.80 -15.32
N GLY A 50 -20.10 -8.46 -15.31
CA GLY A 50 -20.86 -7.72 -14.31
C GLY A 50 -20.40 -8.06 -12.88
N ILE A 51 -21.35 -8.48 -12.04
CA ILE A 51 -21.07 -8.86 -10.64
C ILE A 51 -20.21 -10.12 -10.50
N ARG A 52 -20.15 -10.99 -11.54
CA ARG A 52 -19.28 -12.18 -11.49
C ARG A 52 -17.80 -11.82 -11.57
N SER A 53 -17.45 -10.60 -11.99
CA SER A 53 -16.06 -10.13 -12.02
C SER A 53 -15.37 -10.14 -10.65
N PHE A 54 -16.12 -10.05 -9.54
CA PHE A 54 -15.56 -10.05 -8.19
C PHE A 54 -14.84 -11.35 -7.81
N VAL A 55 -15.25 -12.48 -8.37
CA VAL A 55 -14.63 -13.79 -8.12
C VAL A 55 -13.63 -14.17 -9.23
N GLN A 56 -13.46 -13.33 -10.25
CA GLN A 56 -12.48 -13.52 -11.31
C GLN A 56 -11.09 -13.09 -10.84
N GLY A 57 -10.22 -14.08 -10.63
CA GLY A 57 -8.83 -13.86 -10.24
C GLY A 57 -7.99 -13.20 -11.34
N TYR A 58 -6.94 -12.50 -10.92
CA TYR A 58 -5.88 -11.98 -11.77
C TYR A 58 -4.53 -12.09 -11.04
N SER A 59 -3.49 -12.53 -11.75
CA SER A 59 -2.15 -12.80 -11.18
C SER A 59 -2.13 -13.78 -10.00
N GLY A 60 -3.15 -14.64 -9.92
CA GLY A 60 -3.30 -15.67 -8.89
C GLY A 60 -3.94 -15.21 -7.59
N TYR A 61 -4.65 -14.07 -7.58
CA TYR A 61 -5.40 -13.62 -6.41
C TYR A 61 -6.64 -12.82 -6.81
N TRP A 62 -7.50 -12.53 -5.83
CA TRP A 62 -8.67 -11.68 -6.03
C TRP A 62 -8.31 -10.22 -5.82
N HIS A 63 -9.12 -9.35 -6.44
CA HIS A 63 -8.92 -7.91 -6.48
C HIS A 63 -10.21 -7.20 -6.09
N PHE A 64 -10.74 -7.49 -4.90
CA PHE A 64 -12.08 -7.04 -4.52
C PHE A 64 -12.29 -5.53 -4.66
N VAL A 65 -11.38 -4.70 -4.14
CA VAL A 65 -11.51 -3.24 -4.24
C VAL A 65 -11.39 -2.71 -5.68
N PRO A 66 -10.39 -3.09 -6.49
CA PRO A 66 -10.35 -2.70 -7.91
C PRO A 66 -11.59 -3.12 -8.70
N ARG A 67 -12.11 -4.32 -8.43
CA ARG A 67 -13.36 -4.81 -9.03
C ARG A 67 -14.58 -4.00 -8.61
N LEU A 68 -14.65 -3.60 -7.33
CA LEU A 68 -15.70 -2.72 -6.84
C LEU A 68 -15.69 -1.37 -7.55
N VAL A 69 -14.51 -0.77 -7.72
CA VAL A 69 -14.35 0.49 -8.46
C VAL A 69 -14.83 0.34 -9.90
N ALA A 70 -14.37 -0.69 -10.61
CA ALA A 70 -14.77 -0.95 -11.99
C ALA A 70 -16.28 -1.23 -12.14
N TRP A 71 -16.84 -2.03 -11.24
CA TRP A 71 -18.26 -2.35 -11.23
C TRP A 71 -19.12 -1.10 -10.98
N LEU A 72 -18.74 -0.25 -10.02
CA LEU A 72 -19.42 1.01 -9.77
C LEU A 72 -19.32 1.95 -10.97
N GLN A 73 -18.13 2.11 -11.56
CA GLN A 73 -17.92 2.93 -12.75
C GLN A 73 -18.89 2.51 -13.87
N MET A 74 -18.97 1.20 -14.14
CA MET A 74 -19.87 0.61 -15.14
C MET A 74 -21.37 0.76 -14.87
N LYS A 75 -21.74 1.21 -13.66
CA LYS A 75 -23.13 1.47 -13.26
C LYS A 75 -23.47 2.95 -13.19
N THR A 76 -22.51 3.81 -12.90
CA THR A 76 -22.77 5.22 -12.61
C THR A 76 -22.27 6.17 -13.67
N THR A 77 -21.33 5.76 -14.51
CA THR A 77 -20.53 6.69 -15.31
C THR A 77 -20.27 6.13 -16.72
N PRO A 78 -20.42 6.95 -17.80
CA PRO A 78 -20.04 6.55 -19.15
C PRO A 78 -18.57 6.13 -19.25
N ILE A 79 -18.26 5.26 -20.21
CA ILE A 79 -16.91 4.73 -20.41
C ILE A 79 -15.88 5.83 -20.72
N ASP A 80 -16.28 6.90 -21.42
CA ASP A 80 -15.41 8.04 -21.74
C ASP A 80 -14.90 8.77 -20.49
N ASN A 81 -15.63 8.68 -19.39
CA ASN A 81 -15.28 9.28 -18.11
C ASN A 81 -14.64 8.27 -17.13
N ALA A 82 -14.36 7.04 -17.57
CA ALA A 82 -13.71 6.03 -16.74
C ALA A 82 -12.35 6.47 -16.16
N PRO A 83 -11.46 7.16 -16.91
CA PRO A 83 -10.18 7.63 -16.36
C PRO A 83 -10.32 8.58 -15.17
N TYR A 84 -11.27 9.50 -15.22
CA TYR A 84 -11.55 10.41 -14.11
C TYR A 84 -12.17 9.67 -12.93
N PHE A 85 -13.10 8.75 -13.20
CA PHE A 85 -13.75 7.98 -12.14
C PHE A 85 -12.73 7.12 -11.37
N PHE A 86 -11.89 6.35 -12.07
CA PHE A 86 -10.89 5.49 -11.44
C PHE A 86 -9.90 6.30 -10.62
N MET A 87 -9.38 7.38 -11.19
CA MET A 87 -8.46 8.28 -10.50
C MET A 87 -9.08 8.85 -9.22
N TRP A 88 -10.27 9.46 -9.30
CA TRP A 88 -10.91 10.05 -8.12
C TRP A 88 -11.34 9.01 -7.09
N ALA A 89 -11.79 7.82 -7.51
CA ALA A 89 -12.06 6.73 -6.60
C ALA A 89 -10.80 6.33 -5.81
N CYS A 90 -9.66 6.17 -6.49
CA CYS A 90 -8.39 5.84 -5.85
C CYS A 90 -7.89 6.97 -4.93
N ALA A 91 -8.05 8.24 -5.34
CA ALA A 91 -7.71 9.40 -4.53
C ALA A 91 -8.54 9.44 -3.25
N LEU A 92 -9.87 9.28 -3.36
CA LEU A 92 -10.77 9.31 -2.22
C LEU A 92 -10.54 8.12 -1.28
N ILE A 93 -10.30 6.92 -1.80
CA ILE A 93 -9.94 5.73 -0.99
C ILE A 93 -8.63 5.98 -0.23
N THR A 94 -7.63 6.56 -0.89
CA THR A 94 -6.33 6.87 -0.28
C THR A 94 -6.45 7.94 0.80
N ALA A 95 -7.16 9.03 0.52
CA ALA A 95 -7.39 10.11 1.48
C ALA A 95 -8.22 9.62 2.69
N ALA A 96 -9.25 8.80 2.46
CA ALA A 96 -10.04 8.19 3.51
C ALA A 96 -9.22 7.21 4.36
N SER A 97 -8.33 6.44 3.73
CA SER A 97 -7.38 5.55 4.41
C SER A 97 -6.43 6.34 5.32
N SER A 98 -5.84 7.43 4.83
CA SER A 98 -5.03 8.33 5.65
C SER A 98 -5.81 8.97 6.79
N ALA A 99 -7.02 9.47 6.53
CA ALA A 99 -7.87 10.05 7.57
C ALA A 99 -8.23 9.02 8.66
N TYR A 100 -8.56 7.79 8.26
CA TYR A 100 -8.82 6.69 9.18
C TYR A 100 -7.59 6.37 10.03
N MET A 101 -6.40 6.24 9.42
CA MET A 101 -5.17 6.00 10.16
C MET A 101 -4.85 7.14 11.12
N ALA A 102 -5.07 8.40 10.75
CA ALA A 102 -4.87 9.54 11.64
C ALA A 102 -5.81 9.46 12.86
N HIS A 103 -7.05 9.03 12.65
CA HIS A 103 -7.99 8.78 13.74
C HIS A 103 -7.50 7.63 14.64
N ALA A 104 -7.04 6.51 14.07
CA ALA A 104 -6.52 5.38 14.85
C ALA A 104 -5.25 5.76 15.64
N PHE A 105 -4.39 6.60 15.06
CA PHE A 105 -3.15 7.10 15.67
C PHE A 105 -3.35 8.29 16.61
N ARG A 106 -4.59 8.65 16.97
CA ARG A 106 -4.90 9.74 17.94
C ARG A 106 -4.29 9.57 19.33
N VAL A 107 -3.75 8.39 19.64
CA VAL A 107 -2.98 8.11 20.86
C VAL A 107 -1.62 8.82 20.88
N PHE A 108 -1.12 9.23 19.71
CA PHE A 108 0.09 10.06 19.56
C PHE A 108 -0.27 11.55 19.49
N SER A 109 0.74 12.42 19.57
CA SER A 109 0.52 13.85 19.33
C SER A 109 0.02 14.11 17.89
N PRO A 110 -0.80 15.15 17.65
CA PRO A 110 -1.38 15.39 16.33
C PRO A 110 -0.39 15.41 15.16
N PRO A 111 0.81 16.04 15.26
CA PRO A 111 1.79 16.01 14.18
C PRO A 111 2.31 14.60 13.88
N ILE A 112 2.55 13.79 14.92
CA ILE A 112 3.05 12.42 14.75
C ILE A 112 1.96 11.53 14.15
N ALA A 113 0.72 11.65 14.64
CA ALA A 113 -0.42 10.93 14.08
C ALA A 113 -0.62 11.26 12.59
N ALA A 114 -0.51 12.54 12.22
CA ALA A 114 -0.58 12.98 10.83
C ALA A 114 0.57 12.41 9.99
N LEU A 115 1.82 12.45 10.47
CA LEU A 115 2.97 11.90 9.76
C LEU A 115 2.87 10.38 9.56
N LEU A 116 2.43 9.62 10.57
CA LEU A 116 2.19 8.18 10.44
C LEU A 116 1.11 7.90 9.38
N ALA A 117 0.00 8.63 9.44
CA ALA A 117 -1.16 8.46 8.57
C ALA A 117 -0.92 8.90 7.11
N LEU A 118 -0.10 9.94 6.91
CA LEU A 118 0.34 10.41 5.59
C LEU A 118 1.58 9.65 5.10
N GLY A 119 2.17 8.77 5.92
CA GLY A 119 3.32 7.93 5.55
C GLY A 119 3.21 7.30 4.17
N PRO A 120 2.07 6.67 3.80
CA PRO A 120 1.87 6.12 2.46
C PRO A 120 2.08 7.09 1.29
N LEU A 121 1.86 8.38 1.52
CA LEU A 121 2.03 9.46 0.54
C LEU A 121 3.33 10.23 0.72
N LEU A 122 3.96 10.15 1.90
CA LEU A 122 5.17 10.90 2.23
C LEU A 122 6.45 10.11 1.96
N VAL A 123 6.42 8.78 2.02
CA VAL A 123 7.62 8.02 1.68
C VAL A 123 7.96 8.17 0.19
N PRO A 124 9.26 8.13 -0.15
CA PRO A 124 9.67 8.18 -1.54
C PRO A 124 8.99 7.09 -2.39
N GLN A 125 8.54 7.44 -3.60
CA GLN A 125 7.97 6.51 -4.57
C GLN A 125 7.82 7.16 -5.95
N THR A 126 7.86 6.38 -7.02
CA THR A 126 7.82 6.88 -8.40
C THR A 126 6.42 7.10 -8.96
N GLY A 127 5.40 7.02 -8.12
CA GLY A 127 4.01 7.17 -8.53
C GLY A 127 3.39 5.89 -9.08
N GLU A 128 4.11 4.77 -9.21
CA GLU A 128 3.52 3.48 -9.63
C GLU A 128 2.31 3.09 -8.75
N THR A 129 2.37 3.41 -7.46
CA THR A 129 1.29 3.11 -6.50
C THR A 129 0.20 4.18 -6.41
N LEU A 130 0.37 5.33 -7.10
CA LEU A 130 -0.55 6.46 -7.00
C LEU A 130 -1.66 6.40 -8.04
N LEU A 131 -2.87 6.70 -7.58
CA LEU A 131 -4.03 7.08 -8.41
C LEU A 131 -4.48 6.03 -9.42
N ASN A 132 -4.16 4.75 -9.22
CA ASN A 132 -4.64 3.64 -10.05
C ASN A 132 -5.18 2.49 -9.21
N ALA A 133 -6.15 1.75 -9.75
CA ALA A 133 -6.83 0.71 -9.00
C ALA A 133 -5.96 -0.53 -8.88
N THR A 134 -5.20 -0.90 -9.92
CA THR A 134 -4.23 -2.02 -9.88
C THR A 134 -3.33 -2.01 -8.63
N ASN A 135 -2.82 -0.84 -8.27
CA ASN A 135 -1.88 -0.70 -7.16
C ASN A 135 -2.52 -0.17 -5.87
N ILE A 136 -3.84 0.01 -5.80
CA ILE A 136 -4.50 0.48 -4.57
C ILE A 136 -4.26 -0.45 -3.38
N GLN A 137 -4.04 -1.74 -3.65
CA GLN A 137 -3.69 -2.76 -2.67
C GLN A 137 -2.46 -2.40 -1.82
N TRP A 138 -1.46 -1.70 -2.39
CA TRP A 138 -0.27 -1.27 -1.67
C TRP A 138 -0.55 -0.15 -0.66
N ILE A 139 -1.51 0.73 -0.99
CA ILE A 139 -2.01 1.79 -0.11
C ILE A 139 -2.95 1.21 0.97
N LEU A 140 -3.71 0.18 0.64
CA LEU A 140 -4.63 -0.46 1.58
C LEU A 140 -3.92 -1.38 2.59
N LEU A 141 -2.75 -1.93 2.27
CA LEU A 141 -1.93 -2.71 3.20
C LEU A 141 -1.69 -2.01 4.56
N PRO A 142 -1.13 -0.79 4.63
CA PRO A 142 -0.95 -0.09 5.91
C PRO A 142 -2.29 0.17 6.61
N THR A 143 -3.35 0.44 5.86
CA THR A 143 -4.70 0.63 6.40
C THR A 143 -5.23 -0.66 7.05
N LEU A 144 -5.01 -1.82 6.43
CA LEU A 144 -5.36 -3.12 6.99
C LEU A 144 -4.59 -3.41 8.28
N ILE A 145 -3.28 -3.13 8.31
CA ILE A 145 -2.45 -3.28 9.52
C ILE A 145 -3.01 -2.42 10.67
N VAL A 146 -3.33 -1.16 10.39
CA VAL A 146 -3.88 -0.24 11.40
C VAL A 146 -5.29 -0.65 11.83
N LEU A 147 -6.14 -1.11 10.90
CA LEU A 147 -7.45 -1.68 11.21
C LEU A 147 -7.33 -2.88 12.15
N LEU A 148 -6.41 -3.80 11.87
CA LEU A 148 -6.17 -4.98 12.70
C LEU A 148 -5.70 -4.57 14.10
N TRP A 149 -4.71 -3.67 14.19
CA TRP A 149 -4.21 -3.20 15.48
C TRP A 149 -5.26 -2.45 16.29
N GLU A 150 -5.96 -1.47 15.72
CA GLU A 150 -6.98 -0.71 16.44
C GLU A 150 -8.09 -1.62 16.95
N ASN A 151 -8.61 -2.54 16.12
CA ASN A 151 -9.72 -3.39 16.52
C ASN A 151 -9.32 -4.53 17.47
N LEU A 152 -8.05 -4.92 17.52
CA LEU A 152 -7.53 -5.90 18.49
C LEU A 152 -7.16 -5.26 19.82
N PHE A 153 -6.44 -4.13 19.83
CA PHE A 153 -5.90 -3.53 21.04
C PHE A 153 -6.75 -2.40 21.63
N ASN A 154 -7.52 -1.68 20.80
CA ASN A 154 -8.33 -0.53 21.22
C ASN A 154 -9.70 -0.53 20.50
N PRO A 155 -10.52 -1.59 20.65
CA PRO A 155 -11.71 -1.78 19.83
C PRO A 155 -12.68 -0.60 19.96
N PRO A 156 -13.19 -0.05 18.84
CA PRO A 156 -14.13 1.06 18.85
C PRO A 156 -15.49 0.63 19.42
N LYS A 157 -16.23 1.57 19.99
CA LYS A 157 -17.59 1.31 20.49
C LYS A 157 -18.63 1.19 19.37
N THR A 158 -18.38 1.79 18.21
CA THR A 158 -19.31 1.95 17.08
C THR A 158 -18.66 1.54 15.75
N TRP A 159 -19.46 1.35 14.70
CA TRP A 159 -19.00 1.02 13.33
C TRP A 159 -18.21 -0.28 13.21
N TYR A 160 -18.35 -1.16 14.20
CA TYR A 160 -17.57 -2.39 14.29
C TYR A 160 -17.83 -3.35 13.12
N VAL A 161 -19.10 -3.52 12.75
CA VAL A 161 -19.52 -4.36 11.62
C VAL A 161 -18.97 -3.81 10.29
N ALA A 162 -19.08 -2.49 10.07
CA ALA A 162 -18.53 -1.86 8.88
C ALA A 162 -17.01 -2.06 8.78
N ARG A 163 -16.27 -1.92 9.89
CA ARG A 163 -14.83 -2.17 9.93
C ARG A 163 -14.48 -3.62 9.64
N ALA A 164 -15.28 -4.58 10.11
CA ALA A 164 -15.11 -5.99 9.80
C ALA A 164 -15.27 -6.28 8.29
N PHE A 165 -16.29 -5.71 7.65
CA PHE A 165 -16.48 -5.81 6.20
C PHE A 165 -15.36 -5.12 5.41
N VAL A 166 -14.90 -3.95 5.85
CA VAL A 166 -13.76 -3.25 5.22
C VAL A 166 -12.48 -4.08 5.35
N ALA A 167 -12.18 -4.64 6.53
CA ALA A 167 -11.02 -5.49 6.72
C ALA A 167 -11.08 -6.75 5.85
N ALA A 168 -12.25 -7.40 5.74
CA ALA A 168 -12.45 -8.54 4.85
C ALA A 168 -12.26 -8.16 3.37
N GLY A 169 -12.84 -7.04 2.93
CA GLY A 169 -12.71 -6.55 1.56
C GLY A 169 -11.27 -6.18 1.17
N ILE A 170 -10.51 -5.58 2.10
CA ILE A 170 -9.08 -5.32 1.89
C ILE A 170 -8.29 -6.64 1.89
N ALA A 171 -8.61 -7.60 2.77
CA ALA A 171 -7.95 -8.91 2.79
C ALA A 171 -8.19 -9.73 1.51
N LEU A 172 -9.31 -9.49 0.81
CA LEU A 172 -9.65 -10.04 -0.52
C LEU A 172 -9.08 -9.22 -1.69
N THR A 173 -8.19 -8.27 -1.42
CA THR A 173 -7.54 -7.43 -2.42
C THR A 173 -6.04 -7.64 -2.36
N GLY A 174 -5.52 -8.47 -3.27
CA GLY A 174 -4.09 -8.77 -3.31
C GLY A 174 -3.65 -9.88 -2.35
N PRO A 175 -2.33 -10.13 -2.24
CA PRO A 175 -1.80 -11.11 -1.31
C PRO A 175 -1.76 -10.62 0.15
N PHE A 176 -2.17 -9.38 0.43
CA PHE A 176 -1.87 -8.71 1.69
C PHE A 176 -2.62 -9.27 2.89
N GLY A 177 -3.83 -9.78 2.73
CA GLY A 177 -4.52 -10.50 3.80
C GLY A 177 -3.71 -11.71 4.30
N ILE A 178 -3.08 -12.45 3.38
CA ILE A 178 -2.21 -13.58 3.71
C ILE A 178 -0.94 -13.09 4.40
N ILE A 179 -0.32 -12.03 3.89
CA ILE A 179 0.93 -11.46 4.46
C ILE A 179 0.70 -10.95 5.89
N THR A 180 -0.43 -10.30 6.17
CA THR A 180 -0.75 -9.78 7.50
C THR A 180 -1.24 -10.85 8.47
N PHE A 181 -1.54 -12.07 8.01
CA PHE A 181 -2.10 -13.15 8.83
C PHE A 181 -1.20 -13.57 9.98
N GLY A 182 0.12 -13.71 9.75
CA GLY A 182 1.08 -14.07 10.79
C GLY A 182 1.12 -13.04 11.93
N PRO A 183 1.44 -11.76 11.63
CA PRO A 183 1.40 -10.69 12.65
C PRO A 183 0.04 -10.53 13.33
N ALA A 184 -1.08 -10.66 12.60
CA ALA A 184 -2.41 -10.60 13.18
C ALA A 184 -2.67 -11.75 14.17
N THR A 185 -2.22 -12.96 13.85
CA THR A 185 -2.31 -14.13 14.72
C THR A 185 -1.50 -13.93 15.99
N LEU A 186 -0.26 -13.45 15.87
CA LEU A 186 0.60 -13.13 17.02
C LEU A 186 -0.04 -12.06 17.91
N ALA A 187 -0.64 -11.02 17.31
CA ALA A 187 -1.36 -9.99 18.05
C ALA A 187 -2.59 -10.57 18.78
N CYS A 188 -3.38 -11.43 18.12
CA CYS A 188 -4.52 -12.12 18.75
C CYS A 188 -4.08 -12.97 19.95
N ILE A 189 -3.02 -13.78 19.79
CA ILE A 189 -2.47 -14.61 20.88
C ILE A 189 -1.99 -13.73 22.03
N TYR A 190 -1.31 -12.63 21.73
CA TYR A 190 -0.83 -11.69 22.74
C TYR A 190 -1.99 -11.08 23.55
N VAL A 191 -3.03 -10.58 22.87
CA VAL A 191 -4.20 -10.00 23.54
C VAL A 191 -4.93 -11.06 24.37
N TRP A 192 -5.18 -12.23 23.78
CA TRP A 192 -5.88 -13.34 24.44
C TRP A 192 -5.18 -13.82 25.72
N ARG A 193 -3.84 -13.78 25.76
CA ARG A 193 -3.06 -14.14 26.96
C ARG A 193 -3.15 -13.11 28.08
N ARG A 194 -3.50 -11.86 27.79
CA ARG A 194 -3.62 -10.78 28.79
C ARG A 194 -5.07 -10.54 29.20
N GLU A 195 -6.00 -10.75 28.30
CA GLU A 195 -7.42 -10.50 28.50
C GLU A 195 -8.28 -11.39 27.58
N THR A 196 -9.51 -11.67 27.99
CA THR A 196 -10.45 -12.40 27.13
C THR A 196 -10.93 -11.53 25.98
N LEU A 197 -10.82 -12.02 24.75
CA LEU A 197 -11.35 -11.32 23.57
C LEU A 197 -12.87 -11.14 23.68
N SER A 198 -13.33 -9.91 23.48
CA SER A 198 -14.76 -9.61 23.42
C SER A 198 -15.42 -10.27 22.20
N ARG A 199 -16.75 -10.49 22.26
CA ARG A 199 -17.54 -11.00 21.12
C ARG A 199 -17.36 -10.16 19.85
N ARG A 200 -17.12 -8.85 20.01
CA ARG A 200 -16.84 -7.93 18.91
C ARG A 200 -15.48 -8.29 18.30
N GLN A 201 -14.40 -8.28 19.09
CA GLN A 201 -13.05 -8.71 18.64
C GLN A 201 -13.09 -10.03 17.87
N ILE A 202 -13.79 -11.03 18.41
CA ILE A 202 -13.96 -12.33 17.75
C ILE A 202 -14.65 -12.16 16.39
N GLY A 203 -15.79 -11.46 16.31
CA GLY A 203 -16.50 -11.25 15.06
C GLY A 203 -15.68 -10.54 13.98
N PHE A 204 -14.85 -9.56 14.35
CA PHE A 204 -13.94 -8.89 13.41
C PHE A 204 -12.82 -9.82 12.93
N VAL A 205 -12.20 -10.56 13.86
CA VAL A 205 -11.16 -11.53 13.50
C VAL A 205 -11.73 -12.60 12.58
N VAL A 206 -12.94 -13.10 12.84
CA VAL A 206 -13.62 -14.07 11.97
C VAL A 206 -13.85 -13.49 10.56
N ALA A 207 -14.32 -12.25 10.44
CA ALA A 207 -14.52 -11.62 9.14
C ALA A 207 -13.21 -11.44 8.37
N TYR A 208 -12.16 -10.99 9.05
CA TYR A 208 -10.82 -10.88 8.46
C TYR A 208 -10.30 -12.25 8.01
N VAL A 209 -10.38 -13.27 8.86
CA VAL A 209 -9.93 -14.64 8.56
C VAL A 209 -10.72 -15.24 7.39
N ALA A 210 -12.02 -14.95 7.27
CA ALA A 210 -12.81 -15.36 6.11
C ALA A 210 -12.27 -14.73 4.81
N GLY A 211 -11.90 -13.44 4.85
CA GLY A 211 -11.23 -12.78 3.73
C GLY A 211 -9.89 -13.43 3.38
N VAL A 212 -9.06 -13.72 4.37
CA VAL A 212 -7.78 -14.43 4.18
C VAL A 212 -8.01 -15.82 3.60
N ALA A 213 -8.97 -16.58 4.09
CA ALA A 213 -9.29 -17.92 3.60
C ALA A 213 -9.75 -17.90 2.14
N GLY A 214 -10.60 -16.93 1.77
CA GLY A 214 -10.99 -16.70 0.37
C GLY A 214 -9.77 -16.38 -0.50
N GLN A 215 -8.83 -15.59 0.02
CA GLN A 215 -7.63 -15.24 -0.71
C GLN A 215 -6.66 -16.42 -0.87
N VAL A 216 -6.53 -17.28 0.16
CA VAL A 216 -5.77 -18.54 0.07
C VAL A 216 -6.39 -19.47 -0.97
N TYR A 217 -7.72 -19.59 -0.98
CA TYR A 217 -8.44 -20.38 -1.99
C TYR A 217 -8.18 -19.85 -3.41
N ALA A 218 -8.26 -18.52 -3.61
CA ALA A 218 -7.98 -17.91 -4.90
C ALA A 218 -6.54 -18.17 -5.37
N VAL A 219 -5.56 -18.12 -4.46
CA VAL A 219 -4.15 -18.46 -4.75
C VAL A 219 -4.02 -19.94 -5.11
N ALA A 220 -4.61 -20.84 -4.32
CA ALA A 220 -4.54 -22.27 -4.57
C ALA A 220 -5.15 -22.70 -5.91
N THR A 221 -6.18 -21.98 -6.38
CA THR A 221 -6.91 -22.32 -7.61
C THR A 221 -6.44 -21.57 -8.84
N ASN A 222 -5.81 -20.40 -8.68
CA ASN A 222 -5.41 -19.53 -9.80
C ASN A 222 -3.90 -19.23 -9.82
N ALA A 223 -3.09 -19.95 -9.04
CA ALA A 223 -1.65 -19.70 -8.93
C ALA A 223 -1.01 -19.57 -10.32
N SER A 224 -0.31 -18.46 -10.55
CA SER A 224 0.61 -18.37 -11.67
C SER A 224 1.70 -19.43 -11.50
N PRO A 225 2.21 -20.03 -12.60
CA PRO A 225 3.36 -20.92 -12.51
C PRO A 225 4.52 -20.19 -11.79
N PRO A 226 5.28 -20.91 -10.95
CA PRO A 226 6.46 -20.34 -10.32
C PRO A 226 7.40 -19.85 -11.41
N LEU A 227 7.88 -18.62 -11.29
CA LEU A 227 8.96 -18.14 -12.13
C LEU A 227 10.25 -18.84 -11.69
N ASP A 228 11.10 -19.16 -12.66
CA ASP A 228 12.36 -19.84 -12.41
C ASP A 228 13.25 -18.90 -11.57
N PHE A 229 13.36 -19.20 -10.28
CA PHE A 229 14.40 -18.61 -9.45
C PHE A 229 15.70 -19.14 -10.02
N GLY A 230 16.43 -18.33 -10.80
CA GLY A 230 17.66 -18.80 -11.43
C GLY A 230 18.65 -19.42 -10.42
N ALA A 231 19.70 -20.06 -10.91
CA ALA A 231 20.76 -20.64 -10.08
C ALA A 231 21.60 -19.59 -9.30
N PRO A 232 22.06 -19.86 -8.05
CA PRO A 232 22.83 -18.94 -7.20
C PRO A 232 23.95 -18.14 -7.92
N PRO A 233 24.24 -16.88 -7.54
CA PRO A 233 24.06 -16.30 -6.20
C PRO A 233 22.99 -15.19 -6.10
N PHE A 234 21.71 -15.54 -6.19
CA PHE A 234 20.61 -14.56 -6.17
C PHE A 234 20.35 -13.90 -4.81
N ALA A 235 20.52 -14.62 -3.69
CA ALA A 235 20.29 -14.05 -2.36
C ALA A 235 21.19 -12.84 -2.08
N TRP A 236 22.47 -12.90 -2.49
CA TRP A 236 23.40 -11.79 -2.34
C TRP A 236 23.02 -10.59 -3.21
N ARG A 237 22.65 -10.83 -4.49
CA ARG A 237 22.21 -9.75 -5.40
C ARG A 237 20.96 -9.05 -4.89
N TYR A 238 19.94 -9.81 -4.48
CA TYR A 238 18.73 -9.22 -3.92
C TYR A 238 18.97 -8.54 -2.56
N GLY A 239 19.80 -9.12 -1.68
CA GLY A 239 20.13 -8.49 -0.40
C GLY A 239 20.88 -7.17 -0.57
N THR A 240 21.91 -7.13 -1.43
CA THR A 240 22.66 -5.90 -1.73
C THR A 240 21.81 -4.86 -2.44
N ARG A 241 20.94 -5.29 -3.38
CA ARG A 241 19.95 -4.40 -4.02
C ARG A 241 18.97 -3.84 -3.01
N MET A 242 18.43 -4.65 -2.09
CA MET A 242 17.54 -4.17 -1.03
C MET A 242 18.18 -3.04 -0.22
N ILE A 243 19.44 -3.21 0.20
CA ILE A 243 20.15 -2.15 0.94
C ILE A 243 20.37 -0.91 0.07
N ARG A 244 20.77 -1.09 -1.19
CA ARG A 244 20.98 0.02 -2.13
C ARG A 244 19.68 0.79 -2.35
N GLU A 245 18.59 0.12 -2.68
CA GLU A 245 17.32 0.78 -2.96
C GLU A 245 16.75 1.41 -1.68
N LEU A 246 16.68 0.68 -0.55
CA LEU A 246 16.06 1.21 0.66
C LEU A 246 16.84 2.32 1.35
N PHE A 247 18.18 2.31 1.29
CA PHE A 247 19.01 3.18 2.12
C PHE A 247 19.95 4.07 1.31
N CYS A 248 20.72 3.53 0.35
CA CYS A 248 21.55 4.38 -0.51
C CYS A 248 20.68 5.32 -1.35
N GLY A 249 19.51 4.83 -1.81
CA GLY A 249 18.54 5.61 -2.56
C GLY A 249 17.98 6.84 -1.84
N LEU A 250 18.06 6.90 -0.50
CA LEU A 250 17.62 8.05 0.30
C LEU A 250 18.66 9.17 0.38
N LEU A 251 19.92 8.89 0.04
CA LEU A 251 21.01 9.83 0.19
C LEU A 251 21.22 10.68 -1.08
N PRO A 252 21.86 11.86 -0.97
CA PRO A 252 22.25 12.66 -2.13
C PRO A 252 23.19 11.87 -3.06
N SER A 253 23.00 11.93 -4.37
CA SER A 253 23.86 11.24 -5.36
C SER A 253 23.99 9.73 -5.10
N PRO A 254 22.87 8.97 -5.09
CA PRO A 254 22.86 7.55 -4.71
C PRO A 254 23.74 6.65 -5.59
N GLU A 255 23.99 7.05 -6.84
CA GLU A 255 24.82 6.30 -7.78
C GLU A 255 26.30 6.28 -7.36
N SER A 256 26.77 7.35 -6.71
CA SER A 256 28.14 7.48 -6.20
C SER A 256 28.34 6.94 -4.79
N ILE A 257 27.26 6.55 -4.09
CA ILE A 257 27.35 6.13 -2.70
C ILE A 257 27.71 4.65 -2.61
N PRO A 258 28.80 4.28 -1.92
CA PRO A 258 29.14 2.88 -1.70
C PRO A 258 28.07 2.21 -0.84
N LEU A 259 27.89 0.90 -1.01
CA LEU A 259 26.93 0.09 -0.25
C LEU A 259 27.07 0.27 1.27
N VAL A 260 28.28 0.57 1.73
CA VAL A 260 28.61 0.90 3.14
C VAL A 260 27.74 2.04 3.68
N GLY A 261 27.45 3.08 2.89
CA GLY A 261 26.59 4.19 3.32
C GLY A 261 25.16 3.72 3.63
N GLY A 262 24.61 2.85 2.77
CA GLY A 262 23.29 2.24 3.00
C GLY A 262 23.29 1.30 4.21
N LEU A 263 24.36 0.52 4.41
CA LEU A 263 24.51 -0.34 5.58
C LEU A 263 24.56 0.46 6.88
N ILE A 264 25.23 1.62 6.90
CA ILE A 264 25.26 2.51 8.07
C ILE A 264 23.83 2.96 8.43
N LEU A 265 23.03 3.39 7.46
CA LEU A 265 21.64 3.77 7.70
C LEU A 265 20.78 2.60 8.19
N ALA A 266 20.97 1.41 7.64
CA ALA A 266 20.28 0.19 8.08
C ALA A 266 20.62 -0.14 9.55
N ILE A 267 21.91 -0.08 9.92
CA ILE A 267 22.39 -0.30 11.29
C ILE A 267 21.81 0.75 12.24
N VAL A 268 21.79 2.02 11.82
CA VAL A 268 21.16 3.10 12.60
C VAL A 268 19.69 2.80 12.84
N LEU A 269 18.93 2.36 11.82
CA LEU A 269 17.53 2.00 11.96
C LEU A 269 17.34 0.85 12.96
N VAL A 270 18.13 -0.22 12.84
CA VAL A 270 18.09 -1.35 13.79
C VAL A 270 18.42 -0.88 15.21
N PHE A 271 19.45 -0.05 15.37
CA PHE A 271 19.85 0.50 16.67
C PHE A 271 18.74 1.33 17.32
N VAL A 272 18.06 2.21 16.57
CA VAL A 272 16.98 3.03 17.14
C VAL A 272 15.75 2.19 17.49
N VAL A 273 15.41 1.18 16.68
CA VAL A 273 14.30 0.26 16.93
C VAL A 273 14.57 -0.59 18.17
N ALA A 274 15.79 -1.13 18.32
CA ALA A 274 16.16 -1.94 19.49
C ALA A 274 16.08 -1.16 20.82
N ARG A 275 16.13 0.18 20.77
CA ARG A 275 16.03 1.07 21.93
C ARG A 275 14.64 1.70 22.08
N SER A 276 13.66 1.29 21.28
CA SER A 276 12.29 1.79 21.31
C SER A 276 11.40 0.93 22.23
N ARG A 277 10.48 1.55 22.98
CA ARG A 277 9.43 0.79 23.69
C ARG A 277 8.42 0.14 22.74
N ALA A 278 8.39 0.57 21.48
CA ALA A 278 7.60 -0.02 20.41
C ALA A 278 8.40 -1.05 19.58
N ALA A 279 9.57 -1.51 20.06
CA ALA A 279 10.43 -2.45 19.33
C ALA A 279 9.67 -3.67 18.79
N LEU A 280 8.78 -4.28 19.58
CA LEU A 280 7.99 -5.43 19.14
C LEU A 280 7.06 -5.08 17.95
N ALA A 281 6.39 -3.93 18.00
CA ALA A 281 5.54 -3.47 16.90
C ALA A 281 6.36 -3.21 15.63
N CYS A 282 7.53 -2.56 15.77
CA CYS A 282 8.46 -2.35 14.67
C CYS A 282 9.01 -3.67 14.11
N LEU A 283 9.30 -4.65 14.98
CA LEU A 283 9.78 -5.97 14.59
C LEU A 283 8.73 -6.79 13.83
N LEU A 284 7.42 -6.54 14.02
CA LEU A 284 6.38 -7.18 13.21
C LEU A 284 6.34 -6.65 11.78
N LEU A 285 6.77 -5.40 11.55
CA LEU A 285 6.80 -4.79 10.22
C LEU A 285 7.94 -5.34 9.34
N ALA A 286 9.10 -5.62 9.92
CA ALA A 286 10.29 -6.03 9.16
C ALA A 286 10.13 -7.38 8.40
N PRO A 287 9.57 -8.46 9.00
CA PRO A 287 9.28 -9.70 8.27
C PRO A 287 8.29 -9.50 7.12
N MET A 288 7.26 -8.66 7.29
CA MET A 288 6.32 -8.36 6.20
C MET A 288 7.03 -7.65 5.03
N ALA A 289 7.87 -6.66 5.33
CA ALA A 289 8.72 -6.02 4.30
C ALA A 289 9.62 -7.04 3.60
N GLY A 290 10.26 -7.94 4.36
CA GLY A 290 11.11 -9.00 3.83
C GLY A 290 10.35 -9.97 2.92
N VAL A 291 9.17 -10.42 3.32
CA VAL A 291 8.31 -11.30 2.50
C VAL A 291 7.89 -10.59 1.21
N ILE A 292 7.45 -9.33 1.29
CA ILE A 292 7.06 -8.54 0.11
C ILE A 292 8.25 -8.37 -0.84
N TRP A 293 9.44 -8.07 -0.30
CA TRP A 293 10.66 -7.97 -1.08
C TRP A 293 10.99 -9.29 -1.79
N LEU A 294 10.94 -10.41 -1.07
CA LEU A 294 11.20 -11.73 -1.62
C LEU A 294 10.16 -12.11 -2.69
N LEU A 295 8.89 -11.75 -2.50
CA LEU A 295 7.84 -11.94 -3.52
C LEU A 295 8.10 -11.08 -4.76
N GLY A 296 8.54 -9.83 -4.59
CA GLY A 296 8.98 -8.99 -5.69
C GLY A 296 10.15 -9.62 -6.44
N ALA A 297 11.16 -10.11 -5.70
CA ALA A 297 12.34 -10.76 -6.24
C ALA A 297 12.01 -12.05 -7.00
N ALA A 298 11.02 -12.81 -6.50
CA ALA A 298 10.48 -14.00 -7.15
C ALA A 298 9.76 -13.68 -8.45
N ARG A 299 9.14 -12.49 -8.53
CA ARG A 299 8.31 -12.04 -9.65
C ARG A 299 9.10 -11.25 -10.69
N SER A 300 10.24 -10.68 -10.31
CA SER A 300 11.15 -10.02 -11.23
C SER A 300 12.13 -11.03 -11.83
N ASN A 301 12.37 -10.96 -13.14
CA ASN A 301 13.42 -11.76 -13.74
C ASN A 301 14.78 -11.28 -13.16
N PRO A 302 15.62 -12.18 -12.61
CA PRO A 302 16.88 -11.83 -11.97
C PRO A 302 17.89 -11.08 -12.85
N TYR A 303 17.74 -11.16 -14.16
CA TYR A 303 18.61 -10.50 -15.14
C TYR A 303 18.07 -9.15 -15.60
N SER A 304 16.81 -8.85 -15.29
CA SER A 304 16.18 -7.59 -15.60
C SER A 304 16.16 -6.72 -14.35
N GLU A 305 16.73 -5.53 -14.41
CA GLU A 305 16.93 -4.63 -13.26
C GLU A 305 15.64 -4.08 -12.61
N HIS A 306 14.48 -4.68 -12.88
CA HIS A 306 13.12 -4.23 -12.57
C HIS A 306 12.81 -4.00 -11.07
N MET A 307 13.58 -4.57 -10.14
CA MET A 307 13.47 -4.26 -8.70
C MET A 307 14.29 -3.03 -8.35
N MET A 308 13.79 -1.86 -8.76
CA MET A 308 14.44 -0.57 -8.53
C MET A 308 13.42 0.54 -8.32
N TRP A 309 13.89 1.68 -7.84
CA TRP A 309 13.05 2.87 -7.66
C TRP A 309 12.22 3.21 -8.89
N TYR A 310 12.79 3.09 -10.10
CA TYR A 310 12.19 3.55 -11.35
C TYR A 310 11.78 2.37 -12.24
N GLY A 311 10.53 2.37 -12.71
CA GLY A 311 10.00 1.33 -13.60
C GLY A 311 9.11 0.30 -12.90
N PHE A 312 8.87 -0.82 -13.58
CA PHE A 312 7.94 -1.86 -13.14
C PHE A 312 8.48 -2.62 -11.94
N GLY A 313 7.93 -2.39 -10.75
CA GLY A 313 8.35 -3.11 -9.53
C GLY A 313 8.73 -2.22 -8.36
N ALA A 314 8.75 -0.89 -8.53
CA ALA A 314 8.94 0.06 -7.44
C ALA A 314 7.94 -0.16 -6.28
N ARG A 315 6.73 -0.64 -6.62
CA ARG A 315 5.71 -1.07 -5.65
C ARG A 315 6.17 -2.13 -4.64
N TYR A 316 7.18 -2.96 -4.95
CA TYR A 316 7.71 -3.97 -4.00
C TYR A 316 8.70 -3.37 -2.99
N ILE A 317 9.34 -2.24 -3.32
CA ILE A 317 10.21 -1.48 -2.41
C ILE A 317 9.37 -0.65 -1.42
N TYR A 318 8.24 -0.15 -1.92
CA TYR A 318 7.38 0.80 -1.22
C TYR A 318 6.99 0.40 0.22
N PRO A 319 6.50 -0.83 0.52
CA PRO A 319 6.17 -1.20 1.90
C PRO A 319 7.36 -1.22 2.84
N ALA A 320 8.53 -1.65 2.37
CA ALA A 320 9.73 -1.68 3.19
C ALA A 320 10.19 -0.27 3.59
N LEU A 321 10.08 0.71 2.69
CA LEU A 321 10.31 2.12 3.01
C LEU A 321 9.27 2.66 3.99
N LEU A 322 7.99 2.40 3.73
CA LEU A 322 6.89 2.81 4.62
C LEU A 322 7.09 2.28 6.04
N PHE A 323 7.44 1.01 6.17
CA PHE A 323 7.67 0.36 7.45
C PHE A 323 8.93 0.86 8.14
N SER A 324 10.00 1.15 7.39
CA SER A 324 11.21 1.78 7.93
C SER A 324 10.91 3.19 8.45
N PHE A 325 10.14 3.97 7.70
CA PHE A 325 9.67 5.29 8.09
C PHE A 325 8.81 5.26 9.36
N TRP A 326 7.81 4.37 9.41
CA TRP A 326 6.98 4.16 10.61
C TRP A 326 7.82 3.70 11.80
N ALA A 327 8.74 2.75 11.61
CA ALA A 327 9.60 2.27 12.69
C ALA A 327 10.50 3.38 13.26
N ALA A 328 11.06 4.22 12.39
CA ALA A 328 11.82 5.41 12.81
C ALA A 328 10.93 6.41 13.57
N LEU A 329 9.75 6.73 13.05
CA LEU A 329 8.85 7.70 13.68
C LEU A 329 8.28 7.22 15.03
N LEU A 330 7.96 5.93 15.14
CA LEU A 330 7.61 5.30 16.43
C LEU A 330 8.80 5.33 17.38
N SER A 331 10.01 5.03 16.91
CA SER A 331 11.22 5.08 17.74
C SER A 331 11.54 6.49 18.22
N PHE A 332 11.32 7.51 17.40
CA PHE A 332 11.46 8.92 17.76
C PHE A 332 10.58 9.29 18.97
N THR A 333 9.35 8.77 19.03
CA THR A 333 8.41 9.09 20.12
C THR A 333 8.56 8.20 21.35
N THR A 334 9.02 6.97 21.18
CA THR A 334 9.00 5.94 22.24
C THR A 334 10.37 5.54 22.77
N SER A 335 11.46 5.99 22.16
CA SER A 335 12.80 5.65 22.63
C SER A 335 13.17 6.41 23.91
N THR A 336 13.82 5.71 24.83
CA THR A 336 14.35 6.28 26.08
C THR A 336 15.67 7.02 25.88
N SER A 337 16.43 6.69 24.83
CA SER A 337 17.73 7.29 24.54
C SER A 337 17.58 8.59 23.75
N LYS A 338 18.22 9.67 24.20
CA LYS A 338 18.27 10.95 23.44
C LYS A 338 18.94 10.75 22.08
N LEU A 339 20.05 10.01 22.04
CA LEU A 339 20.75 9.69 20.79
C LEU A 339 19.83 8.95 19.81
N SER A 340 19.12 7.92 20.27
CA SER A 340 18.21 7.16 19.41
C SER A 340 17.06 8.01 18.87
N ARG A 341 16.54 8.96 19.66
CA ARG A 341 15.54 9.93 19.19
C ARG A 341 16.11 10.85 18.12
N VAL A 342 17.30 11.40 18.32
CA VAL A 342 17.97 12.26 17.31
C VAL A 342 18.19 11.49 16.01
N LEU A 343 18.73 10.27 16.09
CA LEU A 343 19.00 9.42 14.93
C LEU A 343 17.70 9.05 14.19
N ALA A 344 16.64 8.70 14.93
CA ALA A 344 15.34 8.41 14.35
C ALA A 344 14.73 9.63 13.65
N GLY A 345 14.82 10.80 14.27
CA GLY A 345 14.38 12.07 13.67
C GLY A 345 15.17 12.43 12.41
N ALA A 346 16.49 12.22 12.43
CA ALA A 346 17.35 12.42 11.26
C ALA A 346 16.98 11.47 10.12
N PHE A 347 16.71 10.18 10.41
CA PHE A 347 16.24 9.22 9.41
C PHE A 347 14.91 9.63 8.77
N VAL A 348 13.95 10.07 9.58
CA VAL A 348 12.66 10.61 9.11
C VAL A 348 12.89 11.83 8.21
N ALA A 349 13.74 12.76 8.63
CA ALA A 349 14.05 13.96 7.84
C ALA A 349 14.71 13.62 6.49
N VAL A 350 15.70 12.72 6.47
CA VAL A 350 16.35 12.25 5.24
C VAL A 350 15.33 11.59 4.30
N THR A 351 14.42 10.77 4.83
CA THR A 351 13.37 10.13 4.04
C THR A 351 12.43 11.15 3.40
N LEU A 352 12.00 12.17 4.16
CA LEU A 352 11.13 13.23 3.66
C LEU A 352 11.85 14.12 2.63
N LEU A 353 13.11 14.48 2.88
CA LEU A 353 13.93 15.26 1.94
C LEU A 353 14.13 14.50 0.62
N ALA A 354 14.45 13.21 0.68
CA ALA A 354 14.56 12.36 -0.49
C ALA A 354 13.23 12.36 -1.28
N SER A 355 12.11 12.14 -0.58
CA SER A 355 10.77 12.09 -1.18
C SER A 355 10.39 13.40 -1.89
N ALA A 356 10.66 14.54 -1.25
CA ALA A 356 10.31 15.86 -1.78
C ALA A 356 11.16 16.29 -2.98
N THR A 357 12.41 15.83 -3.08
CA THR A 357 13.37 16.34 -4.07
C THR A 357 13.49 15.46 -5.31
N ARG A 358 13.19 14.16 -5.22
CA ARG A 358 13.52 13.19 -6.28
C ARG A 358 12.34 12.38 -6.78
N PHE A 359 11.20 12.43 -6.09
CA PHE A 359 10.10 11.50 -6.32
C PHE A 359 8.81 12.24 -6.64
N LEU A 360 8.81 12.82 -7.84
CA LEU A 360 7.63 13.27 -8.57
C LEU A 360 7.31 12.21 -9.63
N ALA A 361 6.01 11.96 -9.87
CA ALA A 361 5.61 11.09 -10.97
C ALA A 361 5.91 11.82 -12.29
N SER A 362 7.10 11.60 -12.86
CA SER A 362 7.65 12.44 -13.94
C SER A 362 7.06 12.17 -15.32
N GLU A 363 6.33 11.07 -15.52
CA GLU A 363 5.82 10.69 -16.85
C GLU A 363 4.39 10.14 -16.82
N TRP A 364 3.60 10.64 -17.79
CA TRP A 364 2.21 10.30 -18.04
C TRP A 364 2.13 9.47 -19.32
N PRO A 365 1.88 8.17 -19.25
CA PRO A 365 1.47 7.43 -20.43
C PRO A 365 0.04 7.85 -20.81
N MET A 366 -0.10 8.49 -21.99
CA MET A 366 -1.41 8.94 -22.48
C MET A 366 -2.39 7.78 -22.58
N TRP A 367 -3.56 7.94 -21.94
CA TRP A 367 -4.72 7.12 -22.25
C TRP A 367 -5.47 7.75 -23.43
N SER A 368 -6.09 6.93 -24.27
CA SER A 368 -7.01 7.40 -25.29
C SER A 368 -8.21 6.47 -25.38
N ILE A 369 -9.37 7.06 -25.59
CA ILE A 369 -10.63 6.34 -25.82
C ILE A 369 -11.11 6.75 -27.20
N THR A 370 -11.24 5.77 -28.10
CA THR A 370 -11.82 6.01 -29.43
C THR A 370 -13.10 5.21 -29.57
N SER A 371 -14.22 5.92 -29.70
CA SER A 371 -15.51 5.33 -29.98
C SER A 371 -15.60 4.94 -31.45
N ASN A 372 -16.16 3.78 -31.73
CA ASN A 372 -16.46 3.29 -33.07
C ASN A 372 -17.87 2.67 -33.10
N ALA A 373 -18.31 2.20 -34.26
CA ALA A 373 -19.66 1.64 -34.42
C ALA A 373 -19.91 0.40 -33.53
N THR A 374 -18.86 -0.32 -33.12
CA THR A 374 -18.97 -1.59 -32.37
C THR A 374 -18.71 -1.42 -30.87
N GLY A 375 -18.20 -0.27 -30.41
CA GLY A 375 -17.84 -0.05 -29.01
C GLY A 375 -16.80 1.06 -28.82
N HIS A 376 -15.98 0.89 -27.78
CA HIS A 376 -14.91 1.82 -27.40
C HIS A 376 -13.57 1.08 -27.35
N ALA A 377 -12.56 1.63 -28.02
CA ALA A 377 -11.19 1.17 -27.90
C ALA A 377 -10.48 2.00 -26.83
N LEU A 378 -10.03 1.35 -25.76
CA LEU A 378 -9.26 1.99 -24.70
C LEU A 378 -7.79 1.63 -24.90
N LYS A 379 -6.94 2.63 -25.10
CA LYS A 379 -5.49 2.51 -25.07
C LYS A 379 -4.96 3.12 -23.78
N VAL A 380 -4.16 2.38 -23.02
CA VAL A 380 -3.62 2.80 -21.73
C VAL A 380 -2.16 2.41 -21.58
N ALA A 381 -1.49 2.96 -20.57
CA ALA A 381 -0.14 2.58 -20.18
C ALA A 381 0.03 1.07 -19.95
N PRO A 382 1.19 0.46 -20.25
CA PRO A 382 2.34 1.00 -21.00
C PRO A 382 2.24 0.73 -22.53
N ASN A 383 1.06 0.95 -23.14
CA ASN A 383 0.62 0.56 -24.51
C ASN A 383 -0.29 -0.69 -24.56
N TRP A 384 -1.06 -0.91 -23.52
CA TRP A 384 -2.12 -1.91 -23.53
C TRP A 384 -3.35 -1.37 -24.24
N THR A 385 -4.07 -2.22 -24.97
CA THR A 385 -5.29 -1.84 -25.68
C THR A 385 -6.38 -2.87 -25.43
N VAL A 386 -7.62 -2.43 -25.23
CA VAL A 386 -8.80 -3.29 -25.10
C VAL A 386 -9.99 -2.70 -25.84
N GLN A 387 -10.81 -3.56 -26.42
CA GLN A 387 -12.09 -3.19 -27.02
C GLN A 387 -13.22 -3.49 -26.03
N ILE A 388 -14.05 -2.50 -25.75
CA ILE A 388 -15.24 -2.61 -24.92
C ILE A 388 -16.46 -2.49 -25.85
N PRO A 389 -17.15 -3.59 -26.17
CA PRO A 389 -18.30 -3.55 -27.07
C PRO A 389 -19.42 -2.67 -26.52
N ASN A 390 -20.24 -2.10 -27.41
CA ASN A 390 -21.49 -1.48 -26.98
C ASN A 390 -22.38 -2.53 -26.30
N ARG A 391 -23.06 -2.15 -25.20
CA ARG A 391 -24.06 -3.04 -24.60
C ARG A 391 -25.21 -3.22 -25.59
N PRO A 392 -25.68 -4.46 -25.79
CA PRO A 392 -26.85 -4.73 -26.61
C PRO A 392 -28.12 -4.08 -26.03
#